data_AF-A0A2D9TS58-F1
#
_entry.id   AF-A0A2D9TS58-F1
#
_cell.length_a   1.000
_cell.length_b   1.000
_cell.length_c   1.000
_cell.angle_alpha   90.00
_cell.angle_beta   90.00
_cell.angle_gamma   90.00
#
_symmetry.space_group_name_H-M   'P 1'
#
loop_
_entity.id
_entity.type
_entity.pdbx_description
1 polymer ?
#
loop_
_entity_poly.entity_id
_entity_poly.type
_entity_poly.pdbx_seq_one_letter_code
_entity_poly.pdbx_strand_id
1 'polypeptide(L)'
;MGKKKKIPFIHQLKTLENLEQKIDLLIQEHRKREGSHLGVVFRTVIEPNSPTLYEPGHHGKGGIQQGVRECDYKLSPADPNWVLASDEHGLSFSASMRHAVDTIKFLGKFQKKGTHVNCAYWILENSESIPKDMAFVQDPDNPEHYLLTITKDMPISDLVRKLQWISQHMTVMNDLTLEAYKDA
;
A
#
# COMPACT_ATOMS: atom_id res chain seq x y z
N MET A 1 35.50 31.63 -23.75
CA MET A 1 34.06 31.33 -23.57
C MET A 1 33.88 29.81 -23.46
N GLY A 2 33.57 29.30 -22.26
CA GLY A 2 33.41 27.86 -22.04
C GLY A 2 32.18 27.32 -22.76
N LYS A 3 32.34 26.28 -23.59
CA LYS A 3 31.21 25.55 -24.19
C LYS A 3 30.35 24.99 -23.07
N LYS A 4 29.11 25.48 -22.90
CA LYS A 4 28.12 24.86 -22.00
C LYS A 4 28.01 23.38 -22.40
N LYS A 5 28.41 22.48 -21.49
CA LYS A 5 28.22 21.03 -21.69
C LYS A 5 26.73 20.81 -21.95
N LYS A 6 26.39 20.26 -23.13
CA LYS A 6 25.03 19.80 -23.40
C LYS A 6 24.73 18.75 -22.36
N ILE A 7 23.74 19.01 -21.50
CA ILE A 7 23.25 18.02 -20.53
C ILE A 7 22.51 16.98 -21.37
N PRO A 8 23.04 15.74 -21.49
CA PRO A 8 22.32 14.68 -22.15
C PRO A 8 20.98 14.51 -21.45
N PHE A 9 19.93 14.29 -22.22
CA PHE A 9 18.59 14.00 -21.71
C PHE A 9 17.78 15.14 -21.07
N ILE A 10 18.20 16.40 -21.19
CA ILE A 10 17.45 17.54 -20.59
C ILE A 10 15.97 17.60 -21.02
N HIS A 11 15.66 17.17 -22.24
CA HIS A 11 14.28 17.11 -22.75
C HIS A 11 13.51 15.90 -22.20
N GLN A 12 14.14 14.72 -22.11
CA GLN A 12 13.51 13.55 -21.47
C GLN A 12 13.23 13.80 -19.98
N LEU A 13 14.17 14.42 -19.26
CA LEU A 13 14.00 14.78 -17.85
C LEU A 13 12.81 15.74 -17.68
N LYS A 14 12.72 16.78 -18.52
CA LYS A 14 11.56 17.68 -18.54
C LYS A 14 10.25 16.95 -18.86
N THR A 15 10.28 15.97 -19.76
CA THR A 15 9.10 15.14 -20.07
C THR A 15 8.67 14.30 -18.86
N LEU A 16 9.61 13.70 -18.13
CA LEU A 16 9.32 12.94 -16.91
C LEU A 16 8.73 13.83 -15.82
N GLU A 17 9.33 14.99 -15.57
CA GLU A 17 8.81 16.00 -14.62
C GLU A 17 7.38 16.44 -15.01
N ASN A 18 7.11 16.66 -16.29
CA ASN A 18 5.76 17.01 -16.77
C ASN A 18 4.76 15.86 -16.59
N LEU A 19 5.20 14.60 -16.73
CA LEU A 19 4.35 13.43 -16.52
C LEU A 19 4.00 13.27 -15.05
N GLU A 20 4.99 13.41 -14.15
CA GLU A 20 4.78 13.41 -12.70
C GLU A 20 3.77 14.48 -12.30
N GLN A 21 3.96 15.72 -12.77
CA GLN A 21 3.02 16.83 -12.53
C GLN A 21 1.61 16.53 -13.04
N LYS A 22 1.47 15.92 -14.23
CA LYS A 22 0.15 15.56 -14.78
C LYS A 22 -0.52 14.44 -13.98
N ILE A 23 0.22 13.45 -13.53
CA ILE A 23 -0.30 12.38 -12.67
C ILE A 23 -0.79 12.97 -11.36
N ASP A 24 -0.01 13.86 -10.73
CA ASP A 24 -0.41 14.55 -9.50
C ASP A 24 -1.67 15.38 -9.69
N LEU A 25 -1.78 16.12 -10.79
CA LEU A 25 -2.98 16.88 -11.14
C LEU A 25 -4.19 15.97 -11.32
N LEU A 26 -4.06 14.85 -12.04
CA LEU A 26 -5.14 13.88 -12.22
C LEU A 26 -5.58 13.26 -10.88
N ILE A 27 -4.64 12.94 -10.00
CA ILE A 27 -4.93 12.46 -8.65
C ILE A 27 -5.70 13.53 -7.86
N GLN A 28 -5.24 14.77 -7.89
CA GLN A 28 -5.92 15.88 -7.21
C GLN A 28 -7.31 16.16 -7.77
N GLU A 29 -7.50 16.10 -9.09
CA GLU A 29 -8.80 16.25 -9.73
C GLU A 29 -9.74 15.10 -9.37
N HIS A 30 -9.24 13.86 -9.33
CA HIS A 30 -10.04 12.70 -8.90
C HIS A 30 -10.49 12.84 -7.44
N ARG A 31 -9.62 13.35 -6.56
CA ARG A 31 -9.95 13.62 -5.14
C ARG A 31 -10.96 14.74 -4.91
N LYS A 32 -11.12 15.65 -5.87
CA LYS A 32 -12.11 16.73 -5.81
C LYS A 32 -13.52 16.27 -6.19
N ARG A 33 -13.68 15.06 -6.72
CA ARG A 33 -14.99 14.50 -7.07
C ARG A 33 -15.73 14.06 -5.79
N GLU A 34 -17.00 14.42 -5.68
CA GLU A 34 -17.85 13.99 -4.55
C GLU A 34 -17.85 12.45 -4.45
N GLY A 35 -17.62 11.93 -3.24
CA GLY A 35 -17.57 10.48 -2.98
C GLY A 35 -16.20 9.80 -3.11
N SER A 36 -15.16 10.49 -3.61
CA SER A 36 -13.78 9.95 -3.72
C SER A 36 -12.79 10.85 -2.99
N HIS A 37 -12.48 10.56 -1.72
CA HIS A 37 -11.52 11.39 -0.96
C HIS A 37 -10.06 10.91 -1.11
N LEU A 38 -9.85 9.59 -1.25
CA LEU A 38 -8.52 8.99 -1.39
C LEU A 38 -8.07 8.91 -2.85
N GLY A 39 -8.98 8.52 -3.74
CA GLY A 39 -8.79 8.42 -5.18
C GLY A 39 -7.88 7.28 -5.62
N VAL A 40 -6.62 7.28 -5.18
CA VAL A 40 -5.66 6.19 -5.37
C VAL A 40 -4.93 5.93 -4.07
N VAL A 41 -4.68 4.66 -3.79
CA VAL A 41 -3.86 4.21 -2.65
C VAL A 41 -2.76 3.29 -3.13
N PHE A 42 -1.63 3.34 -2.43
CA PHE A 42 -0.44 2.57 -2.73
C PHE A 42 -0.04 1.72 -1.53
N ARG A 43 0.52 0.54 -1.78
CA ARG A 43 0.97 -0.36 -0.74
C ARG A 43 2.27 -1.05 -1.15
N THR A 44 3.19 -1.15 -0.20
CA THR A 44 4.41 -1.95 -0.37
C THR A 44 4.05 -3.43 -0.35
N VAL A 45 4.58 -4.17 -1.32
CA VAL A 45 4.45 -5.63 -1.41
C VAL A 45 5.85 -6.22 -1.31
N ILE A 46 6.08 -7.06 -0.31
CA ILE A 46 7.37 -7.72 -0.09
C ILE A 46 7.18 -9.19 -0.41
N GLU A 47 7.90 -9.72 -1.39
CA GLU A 47 7.77 -11.11 -1.78
C GLU A 47 8.14 -12.07 -0.63
N PRO A 48 7.45 -13.22 -0.52
CA PRO A 48 6.42 -13.77 -1.41
C PRO A 48 4.97 -13.36 -1.05
N ASN A 49 4.77 -12.33 -0.22
CA ASN A 49 3.43 -11.95 0.21
C ASN A 49 2.59 -11.39 -0.95
N SER A 50 1.28 -11.58 -0.86
CA SER A 50 0.35 -10.85 -1.72
C SER A 50 0.15 -9.41 -1.22
N PRO A 51 -0.51 -8.52 -1.99
CA PRO A 51 -0.80 -7.17 -1.54
C PRO A 51 -1.55 -7.10 -0.20
N THR A 52 -2.37 -8.08 0.16
CA THR A 52 -3.26 -7.98 1.34
C THR A 52 -3.12 -9.12 2.35
N LEU A 53 -2.44 -10.21 1.97
CA LEU A 53 -2.23 -11.39 2.82
C LEU A 53 -0.76 -11.82 2.84
N TYR A 54 -0.33 -12.32 3.99
CA TYR A 54 1.04 -12.71 4.27
C TYR A 54 1.26 -14.22 4.20
N GLU A 55 2.46 -14.61 3.78
CA GLU A 55 2.93 -15.99 3.79
C GLU A 55 3.57 -16.36 5.15
N PRO A 56 3.41 -17.61 5.62
CA PRO A 56 4.12 -18.11 6.80
C PRO A 56 5.63 -17.88 6.71
N GLY A 57 6.20 -17.24 7.72
CA GLY A 57 7.62 -16.89 7.78
C GLY A 57 8.03 -15.58 7.09
N HIS A 58 7.11 -14.90 6.39
CA HIS A 58 7.39 -13.68 5.62
C HIS A 58 6.57 -12.45 6.07
N HIS A 59 5.97 -12.53 7.26
CA HIS A 59 5.05 -11.53 7.83
C HIS A 59 5.72 -10.54 8.80
N GLY A 60 7.02 -10.69 9.07
CA GLY A 60 7.71 -9.87 10.07
C GLY A 60 7.37 -10.29 11.50
N LYS A 61 7.17 -9.32 12.41
CA LYS A 61 6.84 -9.58 13.81
C LYS A 61 5.33 -9.86 14.00
N GLY A 62 5.01 -10.68 15.00
CA GLY A 62 3.64 -11.10 15.34
C GLY A 62 3.28 -12.45 14.72
N GLY A 63 2.17 -13.05 15.16
CA GLY A 63 1.61 -14.23 14.51
C GLY A 63 0.86 -13.89 13.22
N ILE A 64 0.56 -14.93 12.45
CA ILE A 64 -0.43 -14.87 11.37
C ILE A 64 -1.49 -15.95 11.56
N GLN A 65 -2.72 -15.64 11.20
CA GLN A 65 -3.83 -16.57 11.13
C GLN A 65 -4.44 -16.47 9.73
N GLN A 66 -4.37 -17.55 8.95
CA GLN A 66 -4.86 -17.58 7.56
C GLN A 66 -4.33 -16.43 6.67
N GLY A 67 -3.07 -16.04 6.89
CA GLY A 67 -2.41 -14.94 6.18
C GLY A 67 -2.75 -13.54 6.67
N VAL A 68 -3.66 -13.40 7.64
CA VAL A 68 -3.92 -12.16 8.36
C VAL A 68 -2.93 -12.03 9.51
N ARG A 69 -2.28 -10.88 9.63
CA ARG A 69 -1.25 -10.63 10.65
C ARG A 69 -1.84 -9.95 11.89
N GLU A 70 -1.48 -10.44 13.07
CA GLU A 70 -1.97 -9.94 14.36
C GLU A 70 -1.66 -8.47 14.64
N CYS A 71 -0.56 -7.95 14.06
CA CYS A 71 -0.20 -6.54 14.21
C CYS A 71 -1.05 -5.62 13.32
N ASP A 72 -1.64 -6.15 12.25
CA ASP A 72 -2.42 -5.36 11.31
C ASP A 72 -3.92 -5.47 11.62
N TYR A 73 -4.37 -6.57 12.23
CA TYR A 73 -5.77 -6.74 12.65
C TYR A 73 -5.88 -7.36 14.04
N LYS A 74 -6.81 -6.83 14.84
CA LYS A 74 -7.04 -7.25 16.21
C LYS A 74 -7.79 -8.58 16.26
N LEU A 75 -7.07 -9.69 16.40
CA LEU A 75 -7.69 -11.00 16.63
C LEU A 75 -8.36 -11.04 18.01
N SER A 76 -9.50 -11.70 18.09
CA SER A 76 -10.22 -11.87 19.36
C SER A 76 -9.41 -12.77 20.32
N PRO A 77 -9.14 -12.32 21.56
CA PRO A 77 -8.47 -13.15 22.56
C PRO A 77 -9.27 -14.39 22.98
N ALA A 78 -10.59 -14.35 22.79
CA ALA A 78 -11.49 -15.45 23.17
C ALA A 78 -11.63 -16.51 22.06
N ASP A 79 -11.48 -16.11 20.79
CA ASP A 79 -11.50 -17.00 19.64
C ASP A 79 -10.66 -16.39 18.50
N PRO A 80 -9.46 -16.94 18.20
CA PRO A 80 -8.59 -16.38 17.16
C PRO A 80 -9.15 -16.52 15.73
N ASN A 81 -10.29 -17.19 15.54
CA ASN A 81 -11.02 -17.19 14.28
C ASN A 81 -11.94 -15.97 14.10
N TRP A 82 -11.94 -15.04 15.04
CA TRP A 82 -12.66 -13.77 14.96
C TRP A 82 -11.70 -12.59 14.95
N VAL A 83 -12.07 -11.55 14.22
CA VAL A 83 -11.37 -10.27 14.16
C VAL A 83 -12.30 -9.20 14.71
N LEU A 84 -11.77 -8.36 15.60
CA LEU A 84 -12.50 -7.29 16.27
C LEU A 84 -12.34 -5.98 15.51
N ALA A 85 -13.43 -5.24 15.37
CA ALA A 85 -13.43 -3.91 14.77
C ALA A 85 -12.47 -2.97 15.51
N SER A 86 -11.68 -2.23 14.76
CA SER A 86 -10.75 -1.24 15.30
C SER A 86 -10.36 -0.26 14.21
N ASP A 87 -10.42 1.02 14.51
CA ASP A 87 -9.91 2.11 13.68
C ASP A 87 -8.37 2.26 13.76
N GLU A 88 -7.76 1.75 14.83
CA GLU A 88 -6.30 1.72 15.04
C GLU A 88 -5.57 0.52 14.40
N HIS A 89 -6.29 -0.51 13.93
CA HIS A 89 -5.69 -1.71 13.35
C HIS A 89 -6.20 -1.92 11.92
N GLY A 90 -5.29 -1.81 10.96
CA GLY A 90 -5.56 -2.16 9.58
C GLY A 90 -4.29 -2.36 8.76
N LEU A 91 -4.46 -2.73 7.48
CA LEU A 91 -3.35 -2.76 6.54
C LEU A 91 -2.93 -1.33 6.19
N SER A 92 -1.63 -1.03 6.29
CA SER A 92 -1.08 0.27 5.89
C SER A 92 -1.12 0.51 4.39
N PHE A 93 -1.58 1.71 4.01
CA PHE A 93 -1.56 2.26 2.66
C PHE A 93 -1.02 3.69 2.68
N SER A 94 -0.40 4.06 1.57
CA SER A 94 0.05 5.43 1.29
C SER A 94 -0.95 6.11 0.37
N ALA A 95 -1.29 7.36 0.67
CA ALA A 95 -2.11 8.18 -0.20
C ALA A 95 -1.30 8.79 -1.36
N SER A 96 0.03 8.87 -1.29
CA SER A 96 0.84 9.42 -2.37
C SER A 96 1.93 8.45 -2.81
N MET A 97 2.35 8.57 -4.08
CA MET A 97 3.46 7.79 -4.61
C MET A 97 4.76 8.13 -3.89
N ARG A 98 4.97 9.40 -3.50
CA ARG A 98 6.12 9.82 -2.72
C ARG A 98 6.19 9.09 -1.38
N HIS A 99 5.11 9.10 -0.61
CA HIS A 99 5.05 8.38 0.67
C HIS A 99 5.23 6.86 0.49
N ALA A 100 4.68 6.29 -0.59
CA ALA A 100 4.87 4.88 -0.93
C ALA A 100 6.34 4.54 -1.21
N VAL A 101 7.03 5.36 -2.01
CA VAL A 101 8.45 5.20 -2.31
C VAL A 101 9.31 5.31 -1.06
N ASP A 102 9.02 6.28 -0.18
CA ASP A 102 9.76 6.45 1.07
C ASP A 102 9.54 5.26 2.02
N THR A 103 8.32 4.73 2.07
CA THR A 103 7.98 3.51 2.81
C THR A 103 8.72 2.29 2.26
N ILE A 104 8.76 2.10 0.93
CA ILE A 104 9.49 1.02 0.28
C ILE A 104 10.99 1.10 0.61
N LYS A 105 11.61 2.28 0.48
CA LYS A 105 13.03 2.50 0.81
C LYS A 105 13.31 2.20 2.28
N PHE A 106 12.41 2.57 3.18
CA PHE A 106 12.55 2.28 4.60
C PHE A 106 12.46 0.78 4.88
N LEU A 107 11.39 0.12 4.43
CA LEU A 107 11.15 -1.30 4.69
C LEU A 107 12.19 -2.21 4.01
N GLY A 108 12.69 -1.81 2.84
CA GLY A 108 13.72 -2.52 2.09
C GLY A 108 15.02 -2.71 2.87
N LYS A 109 15.38 -1.75 3.75
CA LYS A 109 16.59 -1.84 4.60
C LYS A 109 16.55 -3.00 5.60
N PHE A 110 15.35 -3.49 5.94
CA PHE A 110 15.16 -4.58 6.89
C PHE A 110 15.03 -5.95 6.21
N GLN A 111 14.98 -5.99 4.87
CA GLN A 111 14.83 -7.24 4.14
C GLN A 111 16.17 -7.95 3.91
N LYS A 112 16.11 -9.25 3.63
CA LYS A 112 17.28 -10.03 3.23
C LYS A 112 17.74 -9.56 1.85
N LYS A 113 19.05 -9.61 1.58
CA LYS A 113 19.60 -9.30 0.26
C LYS A 113 18.91 -10.15 -0.81
N GLY A 114 18.49 -9.52 -1.91
CA GLY A 114 17.78 -10.18 -3.01
C GLY A 114 16.28 -10.39 -2.76
N THR A 115 15.73 -9.85 -1.67
CA THR A 115 14.26 -9.81 -1.51
C THR A 115 13.70 -8.78 -2.48
N HIS A 116 12.73 -9.19 -3.29
CA HIS A 116 12.02 -8.31 -4.21
C HIS A 116 10.95 -7.52 -3.46
N VAL A 117 10.98 -6.20 -3.65
CA VAL A 117 10.01 -5.27 -3.06
C VAL A 117 9.31 -4.53 -4.19
N ASN A 118 8.01 -4.72 -4.29
CA ASN A 118 7.15 -4.12 -5.31
C ASN A 118 6.23 -3.07 -4.69
N CYS A 119 5.60 -2.27 -5.54
CA CYS A 119 4.52 -1.37 -5.16
C CYS A 119 3.22 -1.85 -5.81
N ALA A 120 2.17 -2.02 -5.03
CA ALA A 120 0.82 -2.22 -5.54
C ALA A 120 0.02 -0.92 -5.41
N TYR A 121 -0.88 -0.67 -6.35
CA TYR A 121 -1.80 0.46 -6.29
C TYR A 121 -3.24 0.02 -6.53
N TRP A 122 -4.17 0.81 -6.00
CA TRP A 122 -5.60 0.64 -6.21
C TRP A 122 -6.25 1.98 -6.49
N ILE A 123 -6.91 2.08 -7.63
CA ILE A 123 -7.74 3.23 -7.99
C ILE A 123 -9.14 2.98 -7.42
N LEU A 124 -9.56 3.83 -6.50
CA LEU A 124 -10.87 3.78 -5.87
C LEU A 124 -11.83 4.58 -6.75
N GLU A 125 -12.65 3.88 -7.54
CA GLU A 125 -13.49 4.51 -8.55
C GLU A 125 -14.86 4.96 -8.03
N ASN A 126 -15.30 4.55 -6.83
CA ASN A 126 -16.48 5.05 -6.09
C ASN A 126 -16.50 4.43 -4.67
N SER A 127 -17.47 4.76 -3.82
CA SER A 127 -17.64 4.15 -2.49
C SER A 127 -17.94 2.64 -2.51
N GLU A 128 -18.45 2.11 -3.64
CA GLU A 128 -18.71 0.67 -3.83
C GLU A 128 -17.42 -0.16 -4.00
N SER A 129 -16.26 0.49 -4.18
CA SER A 129 -15.00 -0.23 -4.35
C SER A 129 -14.53 -0.88 -3.05
N ILE A 130 -14.97 -0.44 -1.87
CA ILE A 130 -14.51 -1.01 -0.59
C ILE A 130 -15.52 -2.07 -0.13
N PRO A 131 -15.08 -3.31 0.20
CA PRO A 131 -15.98 -4.33 0.73
C PRO A 131 -16.75 -3.82 1.95
N LYS A 132 -18.00 -4.26 2.08
CA LYS A 132 -18.85 -3.93 3.22
C LYS A 132 -18.12 -4.20 4.56
N ASP A 133 -18.36 -3.35 5.54
CA ASP A 133 -17.77 -3.41 6.89
C ASP A 133 -16.25 -3.21 6.91
N MET A 134 -15.70 -2.53 5.91
CA MET A 134 -14.31 -2.07 5.86
C MET A 134 -14.26 -0.60 5.48
N ALA A 135 -13.22 0.10 5.91
CA ALA A 135 -13.01 1.50 5.59
C ALA A 135 -11.52 1.85 5.57
N PHE A 136 -11.16 2.91 4.83
CA PHE A 136 -9.88 3.56 5.03
C PHE A 136 -10.00 4.60 6.14
N VAL A 137 -9.19 4.45 7.18
CA VAL A 137 -9.07 5.39 8.30
C VAL A 137 -7.73 6.12 8.14
N GLN A 138 -7.75 7.44 8.11
CA GLN A 138 -6.52 8.24 8.05
C GLN A 138 -5.79 8.18 9.39
N ASP A 139 -4.47 8.02 9.35
CA ASP A 139 -3.64 8.15 10.53
C ASP A 139 -3.68 9.60 11.03
N PRO A 140 -4.03 9.86 12.31
CA PRO A 140 -4.13 11.22 12.84
C PRO A 140 -2.81 11.98 12.81
N ASP A 141 -1.67 11.28 12.88
CA ASP A 141 -0.34 11.88 12.94
C ASP A 141 0.33 11.96 11.56
N ASN A 142 -0.22 11.28 10.55
CA ASN A 142 0.33 11.27 9.20
C ASN A 142 -0.78 11.30 8.13
N PRO A 143 -1.06 12.46 7.51
CA PRO A 143 -2.14 12.59 6.55
C PRO A 143 -1.91 11.81 5.24
N GLU A 144 -0.69 11.33 4.98
CA GLU A 144 -0.36 10.49 3.83
C GLU A 144 -0.49 8.98 4.13
N HIS A 145 -0.74 8.60 5.39
CA HIS A 145 -0.88 7.21 5.82
C HIS A 145 -2.35 6.90 6.15
N TYR A 146 -2.81 5.75 5.65
CA TYR A 146 -4.15 5.25 5.89
C TYR A 146 -4.12 3.78 6.26
N LEU A 147 -5.00 3.39 7.17
CA LEU A 147 -5.25 2.01 7.55
C LEU A 147 -6.51 1.53 6.85
N LEU A 148 -6.43 0.41 6.13
CA LEU A 148 -7.61 -0.33 5.70
C LEU A 148 -8.08 -1.19 6.87
N THR A 149 -9.14 -0.75 7.55
CA THR A 149 -9.65 -1.34 8.79
C THR A 149 -10.94 -2.12 8.57
N ILE A 150 -11.35 -2.88 9.59
CA ILE A 150 -12.71 -3.43 9.69
C ILE A 150 -13.56 -2.59 10.62
N THR A 151 -14.78 -2.27 10.19
CA THR A 151 -15.73 -1.43 10.96
C THR A 151 -16.74 -2.25 11.75
N LYS A 152 -16.69 -3.59 11.63
CA LYS A 152 -17.54 -4.53 12.35
C LYS A 152 -16.80 -5.84 12.57
N ASP A 153 -16.97 -6.43 13.75
CA ASP A 153 -16.44 -7.76 14.07
C ASP A 153 -16.89 -8.79 13.02
N MET A 154 -15.97 -9.65 12.60
CA MET A 154 -16.26 -10.69 11.62
C MET A 154 -15.39 -11.93 11.80
N PRO A 155 -15.83 -13.10 11.31
CA PRO A 155 -14.97 -14.27 11.17
C PRO A 155 -13.75 -13.94 10.33
N ILE A 156 -12.60 -14.52 10.67
CA ILE A 156 -11.35 -14.29 9.94
C ILE A 156 -11.45 -14.75 8.48
N SER A 157 -12.23 -15.79 8.20
CA SER A 157 -12.51 -16.27 6.85
C SER A 157 -13.22 -15.22 5.99
N ASP A 158 -14.12 -14.42 6.59
CA ASP A 158 -14.76 -13.31 5.89
C ASP A 158 -13.77 -12.18 5.60
N LEU A 159 -12.88 -11.86 6.54
CA LEU A 159 -11.81 -10.89 6.30
C LEU A 159 -10.89 -11.38 5.18
N VAL A 160 -10.41 -12.62 5.23
CA VAL A 160 -9.55 -13.21 4.18
C VAL A 160 -10.19 -13.10 2.80
N ARG A 161 -11.47 -13.46 2.68
CA ARG A 161 -12.22 -13.34 1.42
C ARG A 161 -12.28 -11.90 0.91
N LYS A 162 -12.54 -10.93 1.81
CA LYS A 162 -12.56 -9.50 1.45
C LYS A 162 -11.17 -9.00 1.03
N LEU A 163 -10.11 -9.41 1.73
CA LEU A 163 -8.73 -9.06 1.41
C LEU A 163 -8.27 -9.66 0.08
N GLN A 164 -8.67 -10.89 -0.24
CA GLN A 164 -8.43 -11.50 -1.55
C GLN A 164 -9.16 -10.74 -2.65
N TRP A 165 -10.42 -10.38 -2.43
CA TRP A 165 -11.19 -9.55 -3.37
C TRP A 165 -10.47 -8.23 -3.63
N ILE A 166 -10.00 -7.54 -2.57
CA ILE A 166 -9.24 -6.30 -2.71
C ILE A 166 -7.97 -6.53 -3.52
N SER A 167 -7.19 -7.57 -3.19
CA SER A 167 -5.96 -7.92 -3.90
C SER A 167 -6.15 -8.10 -5.40
N GLN A 168 -7.27 -8.70 -5.82
CA GLN A 168 -7.63 -8.88 -7.23
C GLN A 168 -7.94 -7.55 -7.96
N HIS A 169 -8.32 -6.51 -7.23
CA HIS A 169 -8.56 -5.17 -7.76
C HIS A 169 -7.33 -4.25 -7.66
N MET A 170 -6.26 -4.72 -7.00
CA MET A 170 -4.99 -4.02 -6.98
C MET A 170 -4.14 -4.42 -8.19
N THR A 171 -3.38 -3.46 -8.72
CA THR A 171 -2.33 -3.74 -9.70
C THR A 171 -0.97 -3.67 -9.03
N VAL A 172 -0.18 -4.73 -9.15
CA VAL A 172 1.22 -4.77 -8.68
C VAL A 172 2.14 -4.30 -9.80
N MET A 173 2.99 -3.32 -9.51
CA MET A 173 4.01 -2.80 -10.42
C MET A 173 5.20 -3.78 -10.48
N ASN A 174 5.04 -4.89 -11.19
CA ASN A 174 6.05 -5.96 -11.25
C ASN A 174 7.34 -5.55 -12.00
N ASP A 175 7.26 -4.56 -12.88
CA ASP A 175 8.40 -4.08 -13.68
C ASP A 175 9.29 -3.07 -12.92
N LEU A 176 8.85 -2.64 -11.73
CA LEU A 176 9.62 -1.83 -10.79
C LEU A 176 10.35 -2.76 -9.81
N THR A 177 11.29 -3.57 -10.31
CA THR A 177 12.03 -4.50 -9.45
C THR A 177 13.03 -3.73 -8.58
N LEU A 178 12.62 -3.36 -7.37
CA LEU A 178 13.52 -2.84 -6.35
C LEU A 178 14.04 -4.03 -5.53
N GLU A 179 15.34 -4.31 -5.66
CA GLU A 179 15.99 -5.35 -4.87
C GLU A 179 16.45 -4.76 -3.52
N ALA A 180 16.16 -5.46 -2.44
CA ALA A 180 16.73 -5.10 -1.15
C ALA A 180 18.26 -5.33 -1.15
N TYR A 181 19.02 -4.26 -0.92
CA TYR A 181 20.45 -4.31 -0.71
C TYR A 181 20.73 -4.25 0.80
N LYS A 182 20.98 -5.40 1.40
CA LYS A 182 21.57 -5.43 2.74
C LYS A 182 23.06 -5.12 2.57
N ASP A 183 23.55 -4.07 3.25
CA ASP A 183 24.94 -3.60 3.29
C ASP A 183 25.47 -2.83 2.06
N ALA A 184 24.68 -1.91 1.48
CA ALA A 184 25.16 -0.89 0.53
C ALA A 184 25.43 0.47 1.19
#